data_AF-A0A2S8PJ47-F1
#
_entry.id   AF-A0A2S8PJ47-F1
#
_cell.length_a   1.000
_cell.length_b   1.000
_cell.length_c   1.000
_cell.angle_alpha   90.00
_cell.angle_beta   90.00
_cell.angle_gamma   90.00
#
_symmetry.space_group_name_H-M   'P 1'
#
loop_
_entity.id
_entity.type
_entity.pdbx_description
1 polymer ?
#
loop_
_entity_poly.entity_id
_entity_poly.type
_entity_poly.pdbx_seq_one_letter_code
_entity_poly.pdbx_strand_id
1 'polypeptide(L)'
;MNGGAEEAGAVVLTVRPEDVVLHETRTAGSIPVKVEDVLPAGGETLVRVAYGQENLGVRVIGDPDYAPGRMLYASFREERINLYDRETGRRLETGVTTITPILEEIHR
;
A
#
# COMPACT_ATOMS: atom_id res chain seq x y z
N MET A 1 12.49 0.03 -32.53
CA MET A 1 11.40 0.66 -31.75
C MET A 1 12.01 0.99 -30.41
N ASN A 2 12.27 2.27 -30.17
CA ASN A 2 13.04 2.72 -29.01
C ASN A 2 12.17 2.58 -27.76
N GLY A 3 12.47 1.59 -26.92
CA GLY A 3 12.03 1.56 -25.54
C GLY A 3 12.77 2.64 -24.79
N GLY A 4 12.23 3.86 -24.81
CA GLY A 4 12.66 4.90 -23.90
C GLY A 4 12.30 4.42 -22.49
N ALA A 5 13.32 4.15 -21.68
CA ALA A 5 13.13 4.15 -20.24
C ALA A 5 12.77 5.60 -19.89
N GLU A 6 11.48 5.87 -19.70
CA GLU A 6 11.02 7.14 -19.13
C GLU A 6 11.74 7.33 -17.79
N GLU A 7 12.18 8.56 -17.53
CA GLU A 7 12.86 8.90 -16.28
C GLU A 7 12.00 8.45 -15.10
N ALA A 8 12.62 7.76 -14.14
CA ALA A 8 12.00 7.34 -12.90
C ALA A 8 11.71 8.56 -12.02
N GLY A 9 10.66 9.30 -12.36
CA GLY A 9 10.11 10.38 -11.54
C GLY A 9 9.53 9.82 -10.25
N ALA A 10 9.64 10.57 -9.17
CA ALA A 10 8.95 10.21 -7.94
C ALA A 10 7.42 10.25 -8.19
N VAL A 11 6.74 9.19 -7.81
CA VAL A 11 5.28 9.07 -7.96
C VAL A 11 4.60 8.92 -6.61
N VAL A 12 3.33 9.30 -6.55
CA VAL A 12 2.43 8.98 -5.44
C VAL A 12 1.53 7.85 -5.88
N LEU A 13 1.61 6.71 -5.17
CA LEU A 13 0.69 5.60 -5.33
C LEU A 13 -0.51 5.82 -4.41
N THR A 14 -1.71 5.70 -4.96
CA THR A 14 -2.95 5.65 -4.18
C THR A 14 -3.67 4.34 -4.44
N VAL A 15 -4.28 3.81 -3.39
CA VAL A 15 -5.04 2.56 -3.41
C VAL A 15 -6.22 2.71 -2.47
N ARG A 16 -7.33 2.04 -2.79
CA ARG A 16 -8.50 2.03 -1.90
C ARG A 16 -8.32 0.98 -0.80
N PRO A 17 -8.89 1.18 0.40
CA PRO A 17 -8.76 0.21 1.49
C PRO A 17 -9.21 -1.21 1.15
N GLU A 18 -10.22 -1.36 0.29
CA GLU A 18 -10.70 -2.66 -0.21
C GLU A 18 -9.77 -3.39 -1.18
N ASP A 19 -8.78 -2.67 -1.74
CA ASP A 19 -7.85 -3.19 -2.73
C ASP A 19 -6.46 -3.47 -2.12
N VAL A 20 -6.33 -3.32 -0.80
CA VAL A 20 -5.19 -3.77 0.01
C VAL A 20 -5.52 -5.12 0.63
N VAL A 21 -4.61 -6.09 0.51
CA VAL A 21 -4.75 -7.43 1.09
C VAL A 21 -3.66 -7.64 2.14
N LEU A 22 -4.05 -8.05 3.35
CA LEU A 22 -3.14 -8.40 4.43
C LEU A 22 -2.86 -9.91 4.44
N HIS A 23 -1.60 -10.25 4.67
CA HIS A 23 -1.09 -11.61 4.78
C HIS A 23 -0.33 -11.77 6.09
N GLU A 24 -0.48 -12.93 6.73
CA GLU A 24 0.32 -13.26 7.92
C GLU A 24 1.75 -13.68 7.57
N THR A 25 1.97 -14.16 6.34
CA THR A 25 3.28 -14.56 5.83
C THR A 25 3.65 -13.73 4.61
N ARG A 26 4.95 -13.57 4.38
CA ARG A 26 5.46 -12.78 3.26
C ARG A 26 5.08 -13.45 1.94
N THR A 27 4.42 -12.71 1.06
CA THR A 27 4.11 -13.12 -0.32
C THR A 27 4.92 -12.28 -1.31
N ALA A 28 5.01 -12.74 -2.57
CA ALA A 28 5.72 -12.01 -3.62
C ALA A 28 5.07 -10.62 -3.83
N GLY A 29 5.89 -9.56 -3.90
CA GLY A 29 5.41 -8.19 -4.05
C GLY A 29 4.80 -7.56 -2.79
N SER A 30 4.72 -8.28 -1.67
CA SER A 30 4.19 -7.72 -0.43
C SER A 30 5.22 -6.88 0.33
N ILE A 31 4.72 -5.82 0.98
CA ILE A 31 5.49 -4.95 1.86
C ILE A 31 5.19 -5.26 3.33
N PRO A 32 6.19 -5.22 4.23
CA PRO A 32 5.94 -5.42 5.65
C PRO A 32 5.19 -4.23 6.23
N VAL A 33 4.14 -4.47 7.02
CA VAL A 33 3.36 -3.40 7.66
C VAL A 33 3.12 -3.72 9.14
N LYS A 34 2.97 -2.70 9.96
CA LYS A 34 2.67 -2.84 11.39
C LYS A 34 1.23 -2.39 11.67
N VAL A 35 0.43 -3.24 12.31
CA VAL A 35 -0.94 -2.86 12.71
C VAL A 35 -0.88 -1.74 13.75
N GLU A 36 -1.61 -0.66 13.51
CA GLU A 36 -1.78 0.44 14.46
C GLU A 36 -3.10 0.31 15.20
N ASP A 37 -4.20 0.10 14.48
CA ASP A 37 -5.54 -0.02 15.06
C ASP A 37 -6.38 -1.03 14.30
N VAL A 38 -7.33 -1.59 15.03
CA VAL A 38 -8.35 -2.51 14.52
C VAL A 38 -9.70 -1.94 14.94
N LEU A 39 -10.51 -1.55 13.96
CA LEU A 39 -11.76 -0.81 14.16
C LEU A 39 -12.93 -1.63 13.59
N PRO A 40 -13.56 -2.51 14.39
CA PRO A 40 -14.73 -3.28 13.96
C PRO A 40 -15.92 -2.37 13.65
N ALA A 41 -16.56 -2.59 12.51
CA ALA A 41 -17.70 -1.82 12.00
C ALA A 41 -18.87 -2.74 11.57
N GLY A 42 -19.07 -3.84 12.30
CA GLY A 42 -20.11 -4.83 12.02
C GLY A 42 -19.58 -5.95 11.13
N GLY A 43 -20.03 -5.99 9.87
CA GLY A 43 -19.63 -7.05 8.93
C GLY A 43 -18.21 -6.92 8.37
N GLU A 44 -17.54 -5.82 8.69
CA GLU A 44 -16.16 -5.55 8.28
C GLU A 44 -15.41 -4.82 9.39
N THR A 45 -14.10 -4.83 9.26
CA THR A 45 -13.15 -4.20 10.17
C THR A 45 -12.21 -3.33 9.34
N LEU A 46 -12.11 -2.06 9.73
CA LEU A 46 -11.08 -1.17 9.19
C LEU A 46 -9.81 -1.34 10.03
N VAL A 47 -8.76 -1.85 9.40
CA VAL A 47 -7.44 -2.02 10.00
C VAL A 47 -6.55 -0.88 9.53
N ARG A 48 -5.96 -0.13 10.46
CA ARG A 48 -4.91 0.85 10.13
C ARG A 48 -3.56 0.20 10.27
N VAL A 49 -2.71 0.32 9.24
CA VAL A 49 -1.36 -0.23 9.25
C VAL A 49 -0.34 0.82 8.82
N ALA A 50 0.84 0.79 9.45
CA ALA A 50 1.95 1.67 9.14
C ALA A 50 2.99 0.97 8.24
N TYR A 51 3.54 1.72 7.29
CA TYR A 51 4.71 1.38 6.48
C TYR A 51 5.70 2.55 6.50
N GLY A 52 6.77 2.43 7.30
CA GLY A 52 7.68 3.54 7.51
C GLY A 52 6.97 4.72 8.20
N GLN A 53 6.81 5.84 7.49
CA GLN A 53 6.06 7.03 7.94
C GLN A 53 4.63 7.11 7.37
N GLU A 54 4.29 6.22 6.44
CA GLU A 54 2.99 6.22 5.76
C GLU A 54 1.98 5.35 6.50
N ASN A 55 0.72 5.78 6.50
CA ASN A 55 -0.39 5.04 7.10
C ASN A 55 -1.39 4.63 6.02
N LEU A 56 -1.77 3.35 6.04
CA LEU A 56 -2.69 2.75 5.10
C LEU A 56 -3.94 2.26 5.86
N GLY A 57 -5.12 2.58 5.31
CA GLY A 57 -6.36 1.92 5.71
C GLY A 57 -6.56 0.65 4.91
N VAL A 58 -6.93 -0.44 5.58
CA VAL A 58 -7.23 -1.74 4.96
C VAL A 58 -8.61 -2.17 5.42
N ARG A 59 -9.49 -2.51 4.49
CA ARG A 59 -10.82 -3.05 4.80
C ARG A 59 -10.79 -4.57 4.78
N VAL A 60 -11.09 -5.19 5.91
CA VAL A 60 -11.13 -6.65 6.07
C VAL A 60 -12.56 -7.09 6.36
N ILE A 61 -13.03 -8.15 5.72
CA ILE A 61 -14.36 -8.71 6.02
C ILE A 61 -14.31 -9.53 7.31
N GLY A 62 -15.29 -9.34 8.18
CA GLY A 62 -15.36 -10.00 9.48
C GLY A 62 -14.48 -9.35 10.54
N ASP A 63 -14.10 -10.16 11.54
CA ASP A 63 -13.37 -9.75 12.73
C ASP A 63 -12.02 -10.47 12.78
N PRO A 64 -10.97 -9.92 12.15
CA PRO A 64 -9.66 -10.56 12.13
C PRO A 64 -8.99 -10.48 13.51
N ASP A 65 -8.29 -11.54 13.91
CA ASP A 65 -7.49 -11.58 15.15
C ASP A 65 -6.15 -10.85 14.98
N TYR A 66 -6.22 -9.57 14.62
CA TYR A 66 -5.09 -8.67 14.56
C TYR A 66 -5.03 -7.83 15.83
N ALA A 67 -3.81 -7.55 16.30
CA ALA A 67 -3.57 -6.72 17.46
C ALA A 67 -2.65 -5.56 17.07
N PRO A 68 -2.83 -4.35 17.66
CA PRO A 68 -1.87 -3.27 17.55
C PRO A 68 -0.44 -3.75 17.84
N GLY A 69 0.49 -3.35 16.98
CA GLY A 69 1.88 -3.79 17.02
C GLY A 69 2.20 -5.06 16.26
N ARG A 70 1.21 -5.85 15.83
CA ARG A 70 1.43 -7.07 15.03
C ARG A 70 2.03 -6.71 13.67
N MET A 71 3.07 -7.45 13.27
CA MET A 71 3.64 -7.35 11.92
C MET A 71 2.86 -8.25 10.97
N LEU A 72 2.47 -7.69 9.83
CA LEU A 72 1.80 -8.36 8.72
C LEU A 72 2.48 -7.97 7.40
N TYR A 73 1.98 -8.49 6.29
CA TYR A 73 2.44 -8.13 4.95
C TYR A 73 1.27 -7.64 4.11
N ALA A 74 1.40 -6.48 3.46
CA ALA A 74 0.38 -5.91 2.59
C ALA A 74 0.75 -6.12 1.11
N SER A 75 -0.21 -6.54 0.30
CA SER A 75 -0.12 -6.51 -1.17
C SER A 75 -1.26 -5.68 -1.74
N PHE A 76 -1.07 -5.13 -2.93
CA PHE A 76 -2.07 -4.31 -3.62
C PHE A 76 -2.57 -5.02 -4.87
N ARG A 77 -3.86 -4.84 -5.19
CA ARG A 77 -4.37 -5.23 -6.51
C ARG A 77 -3.84 -4.27 -7.56
N GLU A 78 -2.87 -4.73 -8.35
CA GLU A 78 -2.13 -3.89 -9.31
C GLU A 78 -3.04 -3.18 -10.32
N GLU A 79 -4.15 -3.81 -10.72
CA GLU A 79 -5.13 -3.21 -11.64
C GLU A 79 -6.02 -2.13 -10.99
N ARG A 80 -5.88 -1.91 -9.68
CA ARG A 80 -6.68 -0.97 -8.88
C ARG A 80 -5.86 0.15 -8.24
N ILE A 81 -4.56 0.23 -8.54
CA ILE A 81 -3.72 1.36 -8.10
C ILE A 81 -3.86 2.54 -9.06
N ASN A 82 -3.73 3.76 -8.54
CA ASN A 82 -3.53 4.95 -9.35
C ASN A 82 -2.19 5.58 -9.01
N LEU A 83 -1.42 5.93 -10.05
CA LEU A 83 -0.18 6.67 -9.92
C LEU A 83 -0.39 8.13 -10.30
N TYR A 84 0.27 9.00 -9.55
CA TYR A 84 0.28 10.43 -9.79
C TYR A 84 1.73 10.89 -9.82
N ASP A 85 2.05 11.75 -10.75
CA ASP A 85 3.33 12.46 -10.76
C ASP A 85 3.43 13.33 -9.49
N ARG A 86 4.53 13.19 -8.72
CA ARG A 86 4.64 13.84 -7.40
C ARG A 86 4.76 15.37 -7.50
N GLU A 87 5.34 15.88 -8.58
CA GLU A 87 5.57 17.32 -8.74
C GLU A 87 4.31 18.04 -9.25
N THR A 88 3.62 17.44 -10.21
CA THR A 88 2.49 18.05 -10.92
C THR A 88 1.13 17.61 -10.39
N GLY A 89 1.06 16.49 -9.63
CA GLY A 89 -0.18 15.90 -9.15
C GLY A 89 -1.06 15.29 -10.25
N ARG A 90 -0.56 15.20 -11.50
CA ARG A 90 -1.31 14.64 -12.62
C ARG A 90 -1.38 13.12 -12.51
N ARG A 91 -2.56 12.56 -12.79
CA ARG A 91 -2.72 11.11 -12.91
C ARG A 91 -1.94 10.61 -14.11
N LEU A 92 -1.12 9.60 -13.88
CA LEU A 92 -0.35 8.92 -14.91
C LEU A 92 -1.20 7.82 -15.54
N GLU A 93 -1.15 7.66 -16.86
CA GLU A 93 -1.74 6.51 -17.54
C GLU A 93 -0.85 5.29 -17.26
N THR A 94 -1.32 4.39 -16.40
CA THR A 94 -0.53 3.25 -15.95
C THR A 94 -0.62 2.06 -16.92
N GLY A 95 0.54 1.61 -17.43
CA GLY A 95 0.77 0.25 -17.95
C GLY A 95 1.41 -0.67 -16.91
N VAL A 96 1.87 -1.86 -17.31
CA VAL A 96 2.64 -2.75 -16.42
C VAL A 96 3.93 -2.02 -15.98
N THR A 97 4.10 -1.83 -14.68
CA THR A 97 5.23 -1.09 -14.12
C THR A 97 5.71 -1.74 -12.82
N THR A 98 7.03 -1.81 -12.65
CA THR A 98 7.65 -2.21 -11.38
C THR A 98 7.77 -0.99 -10.49
N ILE A 99 7.13 -1.01 -9.32
CA ILE A 99 7.22 0.07 -8.33
C ILE A 99 8.13 -0.37 -7.21
N THR A 100 9.20 0.38 -6.99
CA THR A 100 10.06 0.21 -5.82
C THR A 100 9.62 1.19 -4.74
N PRO A 101 9.07 0.73 -3.60
CA PRO A 101 8.72 1.64 -2.52
C PRO A 101 9.98 2.30 -1.97
N ILE A 102 9.96 3.63 -1.88
CA ILE A 102 11.02 4.40 -1.23
C ILE A 102 10.69 4.41 0.26
N LEU A 103 11.48 3.67 1.05
CA LEU A 103 11.47 3.80 2.51
C LEU A 103 12.26 5.06 2.87
N GLU A 104 11.57 6.19 3.07
CA GLU A 104 12.22 7.34 3.71
C GLU A 104 12.41 7.02 5.20
N GLU A 105 13.63 6.63 5.55
CA GLU A 105 14.04 6.39 6.93
C GLU A 105 14.27 7.74 7.63
N ILE A 106 13.20 8.37 8.12
CA ILE A 106 13.33 9.60 8.92
C ILE A 106 13.71 9.21 10.35
N HIS A 107 15.01 9.22 10.63
CA HIS A 107 15.51 9.31 12.01
C HIS A 107 15.08 10.68 12.58
N ARG A 108 14.24 10.67 13.61
CA ARG A 108 14.08 11.79 14.54
C ARG A 108 14.22 11.29 15.96
#